data_AF-A0AA94ESZ7-F1
#
_entry.id   AF-A0AA94ESZ7-F1
#
_cell.length_a   1.000
_cell.length_b   1.000
_cell.length_c   1.000
_cell.angle_alpha   90.00
_cell.angle_beta   90.00
_cell.angle_gamma   90.00
#
_symmetry.space_group_name_H-M   'P 1'
#
loop_
_entity.id
_entity.type
_entity.pdbx_description
1 polymer ?
#
loop_
_entity_poly.entity_id
_entity_poly.type
_entity_poly.pdbx_seq_one_letter_code
_entity_poly.pdbx_strand_id
1 'polypeptide(L)'
;MIIYLSPPRRDDTLTVSKSGDVLVVNGETFDFSKVGEGDTLPLAAIKSMWFSGDVSRTDGELSLTLLFLNPWNYSPEQAFPVPLKEVPDGAIALPKPLPNNSEIWGVIDWSQLITASMKAKAEVAAHLQAMKTALAAKNSTAVIQISRIQDRINTIGYGIEAGEATPEDEAEQAALMLSLKSWKAYKFALGKVTAQPTWHASPVWPVEPAIPEIEASPMSRTVDQA
;
A
#
# COMPACT_ATOMS: atom_id res chain seq x y z
N MET A 1 24.49 -49.41 5.60
CA MET A 1 25.20 -48.26 6.18
C MET A 1 24.19 -47.16 6.43
N ILE A 2 24.17 -46.62 7.64
CA ILE A 2 23.35 -45.49 8.06
C ILE A 2 24.22 -44.24 8.19
N ILE A 3 23.80 -43.15 7.58
CA ILE A 3 24.49 -41.86 7.66
C ILE A 3 23.56 -40.84 8.33
N TYR A 4 24.00 -40.35 9.49
CA TYR A 4 23.40 -39.20 10.16
C TYR A 4 24.04 -37.92 9.64
N LEU A 5 23.25 -36.85 9.55
CA LEU A 5 23.71 -35.54 9.10
C LEU A 5 23.60 -34.56 10.25
N SER A 6 24.70 -33.87 10.59
CA SER A 6 24.73 -32.81 11.60
C SER A 6 24.84 -31.47 10.88
N PRO A 7 23.83 -30.57 10.98
CA PRO A 7 23.77 -29.41 10.09
C PRO A 7 24.11 -28.05 10.71
N PRO A 8 25.41 -27.71 10.90
CA PRO A 8 25.79 -26.36 11.31
C PRO A 8 25.65 -25.36 10.14
N ARG A 9 25.36 -24.10 10.46
CA ARG A 9 25.38 -22.99 9.50
C ARG A 9 26.81 -22.75 9.01
N ARG A 10 27.11 -23.12 7.76
CA ARG A 10 28.37 -22.82 7.03
C ARG A 10 28.08 -22.79 5.53
N ASP A 11 28.95 -22.15 4.75
CA ASP A 11 28.80 -22.03 3.30
C ASP A 11 29.64 -23.04 2.50
N ASP A 12 30.38 -23.95 3.16
CA ASP A 12 31.13 -25.00 2.45
C ASP A 12 30.17 -26.08 1.88
N THR A 13 30.59 -26.79 0.82
CA THR A 13 29.78 -27.83 0.17
C THR A 13 30.23 -29.24 0.56
N LEU A 14 29.29 -30.16 0.77
CA LEU A 14 29.56 -31.57 1.01
C LEU A 14 29.21 -32.43 -0.22
N THR A 15 30.14 -33.26 -0.66
CA THR A 15 29.93 -34.32 -1.64
C THR A 15 30.35 -35.64 -1.03
N VAL A 16 29.52 -36.68 -1.20
CA VAL A 16 29.79 -38.01 -0.63
C VAL A 16 29.47 -39.08 -1.66
N SER A 17 30.35 -40.06 -1.79
CA SER A 17 30.06 -41.31 -2.51
C SER A 17 30.49 -42.53 -1.70
N LYS A 18 29.76 -43.63 -1.86
CA LYS A 18 29.96 -44.90 -1.15
C LYS A 18 30.43 -46.00 -2.09
N SER A 19 31.32 -46.87 -1.63
CA SER A 19 31.61 -48.17 -2.25
C SER A 19 31.87 -49.20 -1.16
N GLY A 20 30.90 -50.09 -0.91
CA GLY A 20 30.95 -50.99 0.24
C GLY A 20 31.11 -50.22 1.57
N ASP A 21 32.18 -50.51 2.30
CA ASP A 21 32.52 -49.85 3.58
C ASP A 21 33.44 -48.63 3.43
N VAL A 22 33.65 -48.18 2.19
CA VAL A 22 34.49 -47.02 1.86
C VAL A 22 33.60 -45.83 1.54
N LEU A 23 33.89 -44.68 2.16
CA LEU A 23 33.31 -43.39 1.81
C LEU A 23 34.35 -42.48 1.19
N VAL A 24 33.98 -41.81 0.10
CA VAL A 24 34.74 -40.67 -0.43
C VAL A 24 33.98 -39.41 -0.08
N VAL A 25 34.57 -38.56 0.76
CA VAL A 25 33.97 -37.30 1.23
C VAL A 25 34.81 -36.14 0.69
N ASN A 26 34.22 -35.30 -0.16
CA ASN A 26 34.92 -34.20 -0.82
C ASN A 26 36.25 -34.60 -1.50
N GLY A 27 36.28 -35.79 -2.09
CA GLY A 27 37.43 -36.34 -2.79
C GLY A 27 38.43 -37.09 -1.90
N GLU A 28 38.26 -37.10 -0.59
CA GLU A 28 39.11 -37.85 0.35
C GLU A 28 38.48 -39.20 0.70
N THR A 29 39.28 -40.27 0.64
CA THR A 29 38.84 -41.65 0.85
C THR A 29 39.02 -42.10 2.30
N PHE A 30 37.95 -42.60 2.89
CA PHE A 30 37.90 -43.18 4.22
C PHE A 30 37.44 -44.64 4.14
N ASP A 31 38.33 -45.56 4.48
CA ASP A 31 38.07 -47.01 4.47
C ASP A 31 37.73 -47.52 5.87
N PHE A 32 36.47 -47.91 6.07
CA PHE A 32 35.96 -48.44 7.33
C PHE A 32 35.81 -49.97 7.32
N SER A 33 36.38 -50.67 6.33
CA SER A 33 36.31 -52.14 6.23
C SER A 33 36.90 -52.89 7.43
N LYS A 34 37.76 -52.22 8.21
CA LYS A 34 38.38 -52.75 9.42
C LYS A 34 37.51 -52.64 10.68
N VAL A 35 36.39 -51.93 10.62
CA VAL A 35 35.44 -51.84 11.74
C VAL A 35 34.55 -53.07 11.71
N GLY A 36 34.86 -54.06 12.55
CA GLY A 36 34.14 -55.32 12.67
C GLY A 36 32.82 -55.19 13.43
N GLU A 37 32.07 -56.29 13.51
CA GLU A 37 30.80 -56.32 14.24
C GLU A 37 30.99 -56.02 15.74
N GLY A 38 30.24 -55.05 16.26
CA GLY A 38 30.37 -54.57 17.64
C GLY A 38 31.50 -53.57 17.88
N ASP A 39 32.35 -53.31 16.87
CA ASP A 39 33.43 -52.33 17.00
C ASP A 39 32.90 -50.89 16.95
N THR A 40 33.64 -50.01 17.62
CA THR A 40 33.47 -48.56 17.52
C THR A 40 34.83 -47.92 17.25
N LEU A 41 34.93 -47.18 16.15
CA LEU A 41 36.05 -46.32 15.81
C LEU A 41 35.76 -44.91 16.35
N PRO A 42 36.50 -44.43 17.36
CA PRO A 42 36.28 -43.11 17.91
C PRO A 42 36.53 -42.00 16.88
N LEU A 43 35.75 -40.93 16.93
CA LEU A 43 35.89 -39.76 16.06
C LEU A 43 37.32 -39.20 16.06
N ALA A 44 38.02 -39.22 17.20
CA ALA A 44 39.39 -38.74 17.33
C ALA A 44 40.41 -39.48 16.44
N ALA A 45 40.09 -40.71 16.02
CA ALA A 45 40.89 -41.50 15.09
C ALA A 45 40.69 -41.08 13.62
N ILE A 46 39.61 -40.36 13.32
CA ILE A 46 39.28 -39.89 11.97
C ILE A 46 39.84 -38.46 11.81
N LYS A 47 40.89 -38.30 11.00
CA LYS A 47 41.52 -36.99 10.75
C LYS A 47 40.80 -36.23 9.65
N SER A 48 39.54 -35.88 9.91
CA SER A 48 38.72 -35.11 8.98
C SER A 48 37.70 -34.26 9.72
N MET A 49 37.51 -33.02 9.27
CA MET A 49 36.48 -32.15 9.81
C MET A 49 35.06 -32.59 9.43
N TRP A 50 34.91 -33.46 8.43
CA TRP A 50 33.61 -33.84 7.89
C TRP A 50 32.84 -34.86 8.74
N PHE A 51 33.45 -35.42 9.77
CA PHE A 51 32.82 -36.37 10.69
C PHE A 51 32.55 -35.67 12.03
N SER A 52 31.40 -35.96 12.63
CA SER A 52 30.97 -35.34 13.91
C SER A 52 30.51 -36.35 14.96
N GLY A 53 30.86 -37.62 14.77
CA GLY A 53 30.57 -38.70 15.70
C GLY A 53 31.44 -39.92 15.42
N ASP A 54 31.42 -40.87 16.34
CA ASP A 54 32.10 -42.15 16.19
C ASP A 54 31.49 -42.96 15.04
N VAL A 55 32.24 -43.95 14.56
CA VAL A 55 31.78 -44.90 13.55
C VAL A 55 31.63 -46.26 14.21
N SER A 56 30.40 -46.78 14.26
CA SER A 56 30.12 -48.06 14.91
C SER A 56 29.46 -49.02 13.94
N ARG A 57 29.72 -50.32 14.11
CA ARG A 57 29.00 -51.37 13.39
C ARG A 57 28.13 -52.17 14.36
N THR A 58 26.85 -52.29 14.03
CA THR A 58 25.88 -53.03 14.84
C THR A 58 24.91 -53.75 13.90
N ASP A 59 24.64 -55.01 14.17
CA ASP A 59 23.79 -55.88 13.34
C ASP A 59 24.23 -55.94 11.88
N GLY A 60 25.55 -55.92 11.65
CA GLY A 60 26.15 -55.91 10.32
C GLY A 60 26.09 -54.57 9.59
N GLU A 61 25.55 -53.52 10.21
CA GLU A 61 25.39 -52.20 9.59
C GLU A 61 26.30 -51.15 10.23
N LEU A 62 27.14 -50.51 9.40
CA LEU A 62 27.93 -49.33 9.78
C LEU A 62 27.03 -48.10 9.96
N SER A 63 27.25 -47.35 11.05
CA SER A 63 26.59 -46.08 11.35
C SER A 63 27.64 -44.98 11.60
N LEU A 64 27.41 -43.79 11.06
CA LEU A 64 28.31 -42.64 11.22
C LEU A 64 27.57 -41.31 11.08
N THR A 65 28.18 -40.22 11.56
CA THR A 65 27.62 -38.87 11.43
C THR A 65 28.55 -37.95 10.63
N LEU A 66 28.02 -37.35 9.56
CA LEU A 66 28.72 -36.36 8.75
C LEU A 66 28.25 -34.93 9.07
N LEU A 67 29.18 -33.97 8.99
CA LEU A 67 28.82 -32.55 8.96
C LEU A 67 28.17 -32.21 7.62
N PHE A 68 26.94 -31.72 7.67
CA PHE A 68 26.11 -31.41 6.50
C PHE A 68 25.69 -29.95 6.50
N LEU A 69 26.44 -29.13 5.81
CA LEU A 69 26.45 -27.69 6.04
C LEU A 69 25.21 -26.98 5.48
N ASN A 70 24.58 -26.13 6.30
CA ASN A 70 23.42 -25.35 5.92
C ASN A 70 23.84 -24.02 5.27
N PRO A 71 23.61 -23.81 3.95
CA PRO A 71 23.81 -22.52 3.30
C PRO A 71 22.74 -21.52 3.74
N TRP A 72 22.86 -20.24 3.36
CA TRP A 72 21.87 -19.21 3.75
C TRP A 72 20.43 -19.53 3.29
N ASN A 73 20.27 -20.28 2.20
CA ASN A 73 19.00 -20.72 1.61
C ASN A 73 18.70 -22.21 1.91
N TYR A 74 19.11 -22.71 3.07
CA TYR A 74 18.88 -24.12 3.45
C TYR A 74 17.38 -24.50 3.42
N SER A 75 17.07 -25.76 3.07
CA SER A 75 15.70 -26.28 3.13
C SER A 75 15.34 -26.86 4.50
N PRO A 76 14.05 -27.08 4.82
CA PRO A 76 13.64 -27.79 6.02
C PRO A 76 14.28 -29.17 6.16
N GLU A 77 14.43 -29.90 5.06
CA GLU A 77 15.10 -31.21 5.01
C GLU A 77 16.60 -31.11 5.32
N GLN A 78 17.23 -29.95 5.10
CA GLN A 78 18.61 -29.70 5.53
C GLN A 78 18.71 -29.29 7.00
N ALA A 79 17.73 -28.54 7.51
CA ALA A 79 17.68 -28.15 8.91
C ALA A 79 17.43 -29.32 9.85
N PHE A 80 16.57 -30.26 9.42
CA PHE A 80 16.16 -31.44 10.20
C PHE A 80 16.35 -32.70 9.35
N PRO A 81 17.60 -33.09 9.05
CA PRO A 81 17.85 -34.21 8.18
C PRO A 81 17.43 -35.52 8.83
N VAL A 82 16.67 -36.32 8.09
CA VAL A 82 16.40 -37.72 8.47
C VAL A 82 17.66 -38.56 8.20
N PRO A 83 17.96 -39.59 9.01
CA PRO A 83 19.08 -40.48 8.75
C PRO A 83 18.95 -41.15 7.38
N LEU A 84 20.02 -41.15 6.60
CA LEU A 84 20.08 -41.84 5.31
C LEU A 84 20.31 -43.34 5.58
N LYS A 85 19.32 -44.16 5.24
CA LYS A 85 19.36 -45.62 5.42
C LYS A 85 19.51 -46.30 4.06
N GLU A 86 20.02 -47.54 4.07
CA GLU A 86 20.17 -48.37 2.86
C GLU A 86 20.88 -47.63 1.70
N VAL A 87 21.91 -46.84 2.06
CA VAL A 87 22.62 -45.99 1.09
C VAL A 87 23.27 -46.86 0.01
N PRO A 88 22.91 -46.69 -1.29
CA PRO A 88 23.50 -47.47 -2.37
C PRO A 88 24.95 -47.04 -2.63
N ASP A 89 25.70 -47.90 -3.32
CA ASP A 89 27.02 -47.54 -3.82
C ASP A 89 26.89 -46.49 -4.94
N GLY A 90 27.87 -45.59 -5.03
CA GLY A 90 27.86 -44.42 -5.90
C GLY A 90 27.63 -43.11 -5.14
N ALA A 91 27.24 -42.06 -5.87
CA ALA A 91 27.01 -40.74 -5.31
C ALA A 91 25.78 -40.75 -4.38
N ILE A 92 25.96 -40.25 -3.16
CA ILE A 92 24.90 -40.17 -2.16
C ILE A 92 24.08 -38.90 -2.42
N ALA A 93 22.77 -39.05 -2.57
CA ALA A 93 21.85 -37.93 -2.67
C ALA A 93 21.67 -37.26 -1.30
N LEU A 94 22.15 -36.02 -1.17
CA LEU A 94 21.95 -35.19 0.02
C LEU A 94 20.73 -34.27 -0.15
N PRO A 95 20.09 -33.83 0.96
CA PRO A 95 19.08 -32.79 0.92
C PRO A 95 19.61 -31.52 0.23
N LYS A 96 18.75 -30.78 -0.48
CA LYS A 96 19.15 -29.64 -1.33
C LYS A 96 18.64 -28.32 -0.78
N PRO A 97 19.36 -27.20 -1.00
CA PRO A 97 18.87 -25.88 -0.63
C PRO A 97 17.66 -25.46 -1.45
N LEU A 98 16.90 -24.51 -0.89
CA LEU A 98 15.83 -23.83 -1.58
C LEU A 98 16.40 -23.04 -2.78
N PRO A 99 15.62 -22.83 -3.84
CA PRO A 99 16.06 -21.98 -4.95
C PRO A 99 16.49 -20.61 -4.43
N ASN A 100 17.60 -20.10 -4.96
CA ASN A 100 18.06 -18.76 -4.68
C ASN A 100 17.08 -17.78 -5.35
N ASN A 101 15.99 -17.44 -4.67
CA ASN A 101 15.16 -16.32 -5.07
C ASN A 101 15.93 -15.07 -4.66
N SER A 102 16.82 -14.62 -5.54
CA SER A 102 17.57 -13.39 -5.34
C SER A 102 16.59 -12.21 -5.43
N GLU A 103 15.83 -11.99 -4.37
CA GLU A 103 15.24 -10.68 -4.12
C GLU A 103 16.42 -9.72 -4.02
N ILE A 104 16.59 -8.89 -5.04
CA ILE A 104 17.63 -7.87 -5.08
C ILE A 104 17.22 -6.78 -4.11
N TRP A 105 17.61 -6.93 -2.85
CA TRP A 105 17.36 -5.92 -1.83
C TRP A 105 18.15 -4.65 -2.17
N GLY A 106 17.53 -3.49 -1.98
CA GLY A 106 18.18 -2.19 -2.23
C GLY A 106 18.08 -1.64 -3.65
N VAL A 107 17.25 -2.23 -4.54
CA VAL A 107 16.95 -1.62 -5.84
C VAL A 107 15.93 -0.49 -5.66
N ILE A 108 16.32 0.72 -6.04
CA ILE A 108 15.44 1.89 -6.05
C ILE A 108 14.61 1.87 -7.34
N ASP A 109 13.28 1.84 -7.19
CA ASP A 109 12.35 2.01 -8.31
C ASP A 109 12.21 3.50 -8.69
N TRP A 110 13.07 3.95 -9.60
CA TRP A 110 13.07 5.32 -10.11
C TRP A 110 11.82 5.68 -10.92
N SER A 111 11.02 4.70 -11.35
CA SER A 111 9.75 4.98 -12.04
C SER A 111 8.72 5.65 -11.12
N GLN A 112 8.88 5.48 -9.81
CA GLN A 112 8.04 6.09 -8.79
C GLN A 112 8.53 7.49 -8.35
N LEU A 113 9.60 8.02 -8.96
CA LEU A 113 10.10 9.35 -8.61
C LEU A 113 9.10 10.45 -8.99
N ILE A 114 8.55 11.12 -7.97
CA ILE A 114 7.70 12.28 -8.16
C ILE A 114 8.58 13.52 -8.40
N THR A 115 8.63 13.99 -9.64
CA THR A 115 9.45 15.15 -10.02
C THR A 115 8.87 16.48 -9.55
N ALA A 116 9.72 17.51 -9.45
CA ALA A 116 9.27 18.87 -9.16
C ALA A 116 8.25 19.39 -10.19
N SER A 117 8.40 19.02 -11.46
CA SER A 117 7.45 19.34 -12.53
C SER A 117 6.08 18.69 -12.30
N MET A 118 6.05 17.43 -11.85
CA MET A 118 4.80 16.75 -11.50
C MET A 118 4.09 17.44 -10.33
N LYS A 119 4.84 17.85 -9.29
CA LYS A 119 4.28 18.59 -8.16
C LYS A 119 3.71 19.94 -8.59
N ALA A 120 4.44 20.71 -9.40
CA ALA A 120 3.97 21.99 -9.91
C ALA A 120 2.70 21.85 -10.77
N LYS A 121 2.63 20.84 -11.65
CA LYS A 121 1.43 20.55 -12.44
C LYS A 121 0.24 20.16 -11.56
N ALA A 122 0.47 19.37 -10.51
CA ALA A 122 -0.58 18.97 -9.58
C ALA A 122 -1.13 20.18 -8.80
N GLU A 123 -0.26 21.08 -8.36
CA GLU A 123 -0.66 22.33 -7.68
C GLU A 123 -1.50 23.23 -8.58
N VAL A 124 -1.06 23.44 -9.84
CA VAL A 124 -1.83 24.23 -10.82
C VAL A 124 -3.20 23.58 -11.10
N ALA A 125 -3.25 22.25 -11.23
CA ALA A 125 -4.51 21.53 -11.44
C ALA A 125 -5.44 21.65 -10.22
N ALA A 126 -4.90 21.55 -9.01
CA ALA A 126 -5.66 21.72 -7.77
C ALA A 126 -6.23 23.14 -7.64
N HIS A 127 -5.43 24.16 -7.96
CA HIS A 127 -5.87 25.54 -7.95
C HIS A 127 -6.98 25.81 -8.97
N LEU A 128 -6.83 25.31 -10.21
CA LEU A 128 -7.87 25.40 -11.23
C LEU A 128 -9.18 24.75 -10.75
N GLN A 129 -9.09 23.59 -10.10
CA GLN A 129 -10.27 22.90 -9.56
C GLN A 129 -10.92 23.71 -8.43
N ALA A 130 -10.13 24.31 -7.54
CA ALA A 130 -10.64 25.18 -6.48
C ALA A 130 -11.40 26.39 -7.05
N MET A 131 -10.87 27.05 -8.09
CA MET A 131 -11.53 28.18 -8.74
C MET A 131 -12.85 27.77 -9.43
N LYS A 132 -12.90 26.59 -10.05
CA LYS A 132 -14.14 26.03 -10.64
C LYS A 132 -15.20 25.78 -9.57
N THR A 133 -14.81 25.15 -8.46
CA THR A 133 -15.72 24.88 -7.33
C THR A 133 -16.26 26.18 -6.74
N ALA A 134 -15.42 27.20 -6.56
CA ALA A 134 -15.84 28.51 -6.06
C ALA A 134 -16.87 29.20 -6.98
N LEU A 135 -16.64 29.18 -8.30
CA LEU A 135 -17.60 29.73 -9.27
C LEU A 135 -18.94 28.97 -9.24
N ALA A 136 -18.90 27.65 -9.14
CA ALA A 136 -20.11 26.82 -9.05
C ALA A 136 -20.90 27.13 -7.76
N ALA A 137 -20.23 27.23 -6.62
CA ALA A 137 -20.85 27.59 -5.34
C ALA A 137 -21.52 28.97 -5.40
N LYS A 138 -20.81 29.99 -5.92
CA LYS A 138 -21.36 31.35 -6.08
C LYS A 138 -22.58 31.38 -7.01
N ASN A 139 -22.55 30.63 -8.12
CA ASN A 139 -23.70 30.50 -9.02
C ASN A 139 -24.89 29.82 -8.34
N SER A 140 -24.65 28.78 -7.55
CA SER A 140 -25.69 28.09 -6.78
C SER A 140 -26.35 29.02 -5.77
N THR A 141 -25.55 29.75 -4.99
CA THR A 141 -26.05 30.78 -4.05
C THR A 141 -26.90 31.83 -4.75
N ALA A 142 -26.42 32.37 -5.88
CA ALA A 142 -27.17 33.38 -6.63
C ALA A 142 -28.51 32.85 -7.16
N VAL A 143 -28.56 31.60 -7.63
CA VAL A 143 -29.82 30.95 -8.06
C VAL A 143 -30.80 30.83 -6.88
N ILE A 144 -30.32 30.36 -5.72
CA ILE A 144 -31.15 30.20 -4.52
C ILE A 144 -31.70 31.55 -4.07
N GLN A 145 -30.88 32.59 -3.98
CA GLN A 145 -31.32 33.92 -3.56
C GLN A 145 -32.30 34.55 -4.55
N ILE A 146 -32.05 34.43 -5.86
CA ILE A 146 -32.99 34.91 -6.88
C ILE A 146 -34.35 34.23 -6.74
N SER A 147 -34.38 32.91 -6.56
CA SER A 147 -35.64 32.17 -6.39
C SER A 147 -36.38 32.60 -5.13
N ARG A 148 -35.68 32.68 -3.99
CA ARG A 148 -36.25 33.08 -2.70
C ARG A 148 -36.84 34.50 -2.75
N ILE A 149 -36.09 35.45 -3.30
CA ILE A 149 -36.54 36.85 -3.41
C ILE A 149 -37.72 36.95 -4.37
N GLN A 150 -37.66 36.27 -5.52
CA GLN A 150 -38.75 36.26 -6.51
C GLN A 150 -40.04 35.67 -5.92
N ASP A 151 -39.92 34.58 -5.15
CA ASP A 151 -41.06 33.94 -4.49
C ASP A 151 -41.74 34.91 -3.51
N ARG A 152 -40.99 35.56 -2.62
CA ARG A 152 -41.54 36.56 -1.68
C ARG A 152 -42.19 37.75 -2.40
N ILE A 153 -41.56 38.26 -3.46
CA ILE A 153 -42.14 39.35 -4.29
C ILE A 153 -43.50 38.94 -4.86
N ASN A 154 -43.61 37.70 -5.36
CA ASN A 154 -44.86 37.17 -5.89
C ASN A 154 -45.90 37.01 -4.77
N THR A 155 -45.50 36.48 -3.61
CA THR A 155 -46.39 36.31 -2.45
C THR A 155 -46.99 37.63 -1.99
N ILE A 156 -46.17 38.68 -1.85
CA ILE A 156 -46.68 40.01 -1.49
C ILE A 156 -47.57 40.55 -2.62
N GLY A 157 -47.19 40.32 -3.88
CA GLY A 157 -48.00 40.69 -5.04
C GLY A 157 -49.42 40.13 -5.00
N TYR A 158 -49.60 38.87 -4.57
CA TYR A 158 -50.93 38.28 -4.40
C TYR A 158 -51.76 39.01 -3.34
N GLY A 159 -51.14 39.46 -2.24
CA GLY A 159 -51.82 40.25 -1.20
C GLY A 159 -52.22 41.65 -1.69
N ILE A 160 -51.39 42.29 -2.50
CA ILE A 160 -51.69 43.60 -3.12
C ILE A 160 -52.88 43.45 -4.08
N GLU A 161 -52.88 42.43 -4.94
CA GLU A 161 -53.98 42.15 -5.87
C GLU A 161 -55.30 41.83 -5.14
N ALA A 162 -55.23 41.19 -3.98
CA ALA A 162 -56.39 40.92 -3.13
C ALA A 162 -56.86 42.15 -2.32
N GLY A 163 -56.08 43.23 -2.28
CA GLY A 163 -56.37 44.40 -1.44
C GLY A 163 -56.13 44.16 0.06
N GLU A 164 -55.34 43.15 0.42
CA GLU A 164 -55.02 42.76 1.79
C GLU A 164 -53.63 43.21 2.25
N ALA A 165 -52.80 43.72 1.34
CA ALA A 165 -51.45 44.18 1.65
C ALA A 165 -51.44 45.50 2.43
N THR A 166 -50.50 45.61 3.36
CA THR A 166 -50.22 46.83 4.11
C THR A 166 -49.23 47.75 3.37
N PRO A 167 -49.13 49.05 3.72
CA PRO A 167 -48.08 49.92 3.19
C PRO A 167 -46.66 49.39 3.47
N GLU A 168 -46.47 48.68 4.58
CA GLU A 168 -45.22 48.01 4.92
C GLU A 168 -44.90 46.86 3.95
N ASP A 169 -45.89 46.07 3.55
CA ASP A 169 -45.73 45.01 2.55
C ASP A 169 -45.34 45.58 1.18
N GLU A 170 -45.98 46.66 0.73
CA GLU A 170 -45.64 47.35 -0.52
C GLU A 170 -44.19 47.89 -0.51
N ALA A 171 -43.76 48.45 0.64
CA ALA A 171 -42.39 48.91 0.83
C ALA A 171 -41.37 47.74 0.83
N GLU A 172 -41.69 46.60 1.46
CA GLU A 172 -40.88 45.38 1.41
C GLU A 172 -40.74 44.89 -0.04
N GLN A 173 -41.83 44.79 -0.78
CA GLN A 173 -41.82 44.34 -2.17
C GLN A 173 -40.93 45.24 -3.06
N ALA A 174 -41.04 46.57 -2.91
CA ALA A 174 -40.22 47.52 -3.64
C ALA A 174 -38.72 47.36 -3.32
N ALA A 175 -38.36 47.16 -2.06
CA ALA A 175 -36.98 46.91 -1.64
C ALA A 175 -36.45 45.56 -2.19
N LEU A 176 -37.28 44.51 -2.16
CA LEU A 176 -36.93 43.20 -2.69
C LEU A 176 -36.75 43.22 -4.22
N MET A 177 -37.52 44.02 -4.96
CA MET A 177 -37.33 44.22 -6.41
C MET A 177 -35.94 44.81 -6.74
N LEU A 178 -35.44 45.74 -5.93
CA LEU A 178 -34.08 46.28 -6.07
C LEU A 178 -33.02 45.22 -5.73
N SER A 179 -33.24 44.42 -4.69
CA SER A 179 -32.36 43.31 -4.33
C SER A 179 -32.32 42.24 -5.44
N LEU A 180 -33.47 41.85 -5.98
CA LEU A 180 -33.60 40.90 -7.09
C LEU A 180 -32.83 41.37 -8.33
N LYS A 181 -32.93 42.65 -8.67
CA LYS A 181 -32.15 43.25 -9.76
C LYS A 181 -30.65 43.12 -9.52
N SER A 182 -30.20 43.38 -8.30
CA SER A 182 -28.78 43.27 -7.90
C SER A 182 -28.28 41.84 -7.97
N TRP A 183 -29.05 40.87 -7.48
CA TRP A 183 -28.73 39.44 -7.56
C TRP A 183 -28.72 38.89 -8.99
N LYS A 184 -29.66 39.33 -9.85
CA LYS A 184 -29.65 38.99 -11.30
C LYS A 184 -28.42 39.56 -12.00
N ALA A 185 -28.03 40.80 -11.69
CA ALA A 185 -26.82 41.43 -12.23
C ALA A 185 -25.54 40.71 -11.77
N TYR A 186 -25.46 40.33 -10.49
CA TYR A 186 -24.35 39.54 -9.94
C TYR A 186 -24.22 38.18 -10.64
N LYS A 187 -25.34 37.44 -10.81
CA LYS A 187 -25.34 36.16 -11.53
C LYS A 187 -24.88 36.31 -12.99
N PHE A 188 -25.32 37.37 -13.67
CA PHE A 188 -24.85 37.68 -15.01
C PHE A 188 -23.33 37.94 -15.04
N ALA A 189 -22.81 38.71 -14.09
CA ALA A 189 -21.38 39.00 -13.96
C ALA A 189 -20.55 37.74 -13.64
N LEU A 190 -21.07 36.82 -12.81
CA LEU A 190 -20.44 35.50 -12.58
C LEU A 190 -20.29 34.71 -13.88
N GLY A 191 -21.27 34.79 -14.78
CA GLY A 191 -21.21 34.18 -16.12
C GLY A 191 -20.10 34.75 -17.03
N LYS A 192 -19.49 35.88 -16.65
CA LYS A 192 -18.36 36.48 -17.36
C LYS A 192 -17.00 36.15 -16.73
N VAL A 193 -16.95 35.53 -15.55
CA VAL A 193 -15.69 35.25 -14.84
C VAL A 193 -14.76 34.38 -15.67
N THR A 194 -15.27 33.34 -16.33
CA THR A 194 -14.48 32.42 -17.16
C THR A 194 -13.92 33.05 -18.44
N ALA A 195 -14.40 34.24 -18.83
CA ALA A 195 -13.89 34.98 -19.96
C ALA A 195 -12.67 35.85 -19.60
N GLN A 196 -12.32 35.98 -18.31
CA GLN A 196 -11.14 36.75 -17.89
C GLN A 196 -9.85 36.00 -18.22
N PRO A 197 -8.79 36.67 -18.71
CA PRO A 197 -7.53 36.02 -19.10
C PRO A 197 -6.90 35.14 -18.01
N THR A 198 -7.03 35.53 -16.74
CA THR A 198 -6.41 34.87 -15.58
C THR A 198 -7.42 34.22 -14.64
N TRP A 199 -8.65 33.93 -15.08
CA TRP A 199 -9.72 33.46 -14.17
C TRP A 199 -9.37 32.19 -13.37
N HIS A 200 -8.52 31.33 -13.93
CA HIS A 200 -8.09 30.08 -13.32
C HIS A 200 -6.93 30.25 -12.33
N ALA A 201 -6.22 31.38 -12.37
CA ALA A 201 -5.06 31.68 -11.54
C ALA A 201 -5.39 32.74 -10.48
N SER A 202 -6.09 33.81 -10.86
CA SER A 202 -6.51 34.90 -9.99
C SER A 202 -7.77 35.55 -10.57
N PRO A 203 -8.96 34.95 -10.36
CA PRO A 203 -10.22 35.52 -10.85
C PRO A 203 -10.56 36.81 -10.11
N VAL A 204 -11.05 37.79 -10.86
CA VAL A 204 -11.69 38.99 -10.29
C VAL A 204 -13.18 38.66 -10.10
N TRP A 205 -13.58 38.46 -8.85
CA TRP A 205 -14.97 38.16 -8.52
C TRP A 205 -15.84 39.42 -8.53
N PRO A 206 -17.06 39.38 -9.08
CA PRO A 206 -18.01 40.46 -8.88
C PRO A 206 -18.39 40.56 -7.40
N VAL A 207 -18.74 41.77 -6.95
CA VAL A 207 -19.16 42.01 -5.56
C VAL A 207 -20.50 41.32 -5.33
N GLU A 208 -20.55 40.48 -4.31
CA GLU A 208 -21.75 39.75 -3.90
C GLU A 208 -22.75 40.72 -3.24
N PRO A 209 -24.01 40.78 -3.69
CA PRO A 209 -25.02 41.65 -3.08
C PRO A 209 -25.36 41.22 -1.65
N ALA A 210 -25.88 42.16 -0.85
CA ALA A 210 -26.41 41.83 0.46
C ALA A 210 -27.61 40.87 0.34
N ILE A 211 -27.65 39.87 1.23
CA ILE A 211 -28.80 38.98 1.35
C ILE A 211 -29.92 39.76 2.06
N PRO A 212 -31.10 39.93 1.44
CA PRO A 212 -32.20 40.62 2.11
C PRO A 212 -32.77 39.74 3.23
N GLU A 213 -33.12 40.40 4.32
CA GLU A 213 -33.93 39.82 5.39
C GLU A 213 -35.37 39.67 4.88
N ILE A 214 -35.96 38.50 5.08
CA ILE A 214 -37.34 38.19 4.68
C ILE A 214 -37.94 37.46 5.87
N GLU A 215 -38.81 38.13 6.62
CA GLU A 215 -39.30 37.66 7.93
C GLU A 215 -39.96 36.28 7.85
N ALA A 216 -40.67 35.98 6.76
CA ALA A 216 -41.35 34.70 6.55
C ALA A 216 -40.53 33.62 5.82
N SER A 217 -39.20 33.77 5.68
CA SER A 217 -38.37 32.74 5.04
C SER A 217 -38.10 31.56 5.98
N PRO A 218 -38.17 30.29 5.55
CA PRO A 218 -37.80 29.14 6.38
C PRO A 218 -36.36 29.17 6.92
N MET A 219 -35.49 30.01 6.35
CA MET A 219 -34.10 30.26 6.79
C MET A 219 -33.96 31.33 7.90
N SER A 220 -35.01 32.08 8.26
CA SER A 220 -34.98 33.06 9.36
C SER A 220 -35.23 32.43 10.74
N ARG A 221 -35.63 31.15 10.80
CA ARG A 221 -35.77 30.43 12.08
C ARG A 221 -34.40 30.11 12.65
N THR A 222 -33.97 30.92 13.62
CA THR A 222 -32.89 30.54 14.54
C THR A 222 -33.23 29.22 15.24
N VAL A 223 -32.22 28.36 15.42
CA VAL A 223 -32.33 26.98 15.93
C VAL A 223 -32.99 26.88 17.32
N ASP A 224 -33.14 27.98 18.05
CA ASP A 224 -33.70 28.02 19.41
C ASP A 224 -35.23 28.22 19.51
N GLN A 225 -36.00 27.95 18.45
CA GLN A 225 -37.46 27.96 18.50
C GLN A 225 -38.10 26.65 18.02
N ALA A 226 -37.63 25.52 18.56
CA ALA A 226 -38.31 24.23 18.49
C ALA A 226 -38.52 23.68 19.90
#